data_AF-A0A937CDU8-F1
#
_entry.id   AF-A0A937CDU8-F1
#
_cell.length_a   1.000
_cell.length_b   1.000
_cell.length_c   1.000
_cell.angle_alpha   90.00
_cell.angle_beta   90.00
_cell.angle_gamma   90.00
#
_symmetry.space_group_name_H-M   'P 1'
#
loop_
_entity.id
_entity.type
_entity.pdbx_description
1 polymer ?
#
loop_
_entity_poly.entity_id
_entity_poly.type
_entity_poly.pdbx_seq_one_letter_code
_entity_poly.pdbx_strand_id
1 'polypeptide(L)'
;MKRKRQWVRVPPKPAKQKVSPEFMRMVDKAVTTCIETTLKPRYFSEKPFDEARRLVNIYAKWHQQHFVHFLAEFHDTRPNVIQEHYSDPFARMAYMGDERFNLAYMRHTGQWWDKYQNIPLKDCLDAIKNDDFFMIHV
;
A
#
# COMPACT_ATOMS: atom_id res chain seq x y z
N MET A 1 30.79 29.73 1.01
CA MET A 1 29.83 30.35 1.95
C MET A 1 28.91 29.28 2.53
N LYS A 2 28.84 29.12 3.86
CA LYS A 2 27.91 28.15 4.50
C LYS A 2 26.51 28.77 4.62
N ARG A 3 25.51 28.11 4.05
CA ARG A 3 24.10 28.55 4.09
C ARG A 3 23.62 28.56 5.54
N LYS A 4 23.27 29.74 6.08
CA LYS A 4 22.71 29.88 7.44
C LYS A 4 21.36 29.16 7.49
N ARG A 5 21.17 28.25 8.43
CA ARG A 5 19.87 27.60 8.67
C ARG A 5 18.95 28.63 9.32
N GLN A 6 17.90 29.03 8.63
CA GLN A 6 16.85 29.90 9.16
C GLN A 6 15.58 29.08 9.35
N TRP A 7 14.91 29.28 10.48
CA TRP A 7 13.56 28.76 10.70
C TRP A 7 12.60 29.54 9.80
N VAL A 8 12.02 28.85 8.82
CA VAL A 8 10.98 29.42 7.96
C VAL A 8 9.63 28.97 8.50
N ARG A 9 8.73 29.92 8.75
CA ARG A 9 7.35 29.62 9.10
C ARG A 9 6.66 28.99 7.89
N VAL A 10 6.47 27.67 7.93
CA VAL A 10 5.71 26.94 6.91
C VAL A 10 4.22 27.14 7.23
N PRO A 11 3.39 27.57 6.26
CA PRO A 11 1.95 27.65 6.49
C PRO A 11 1.39 26.27 6.88
N PRO A 12 0.34 26.22 7.71
CA PRO A 12 -0.30 24.95 8.05
C PRO A 12 -0.71 24.24 6.76
N LYS A 13 -0.45 22.93 6.69
CA LYS A 13 -0.94 22.13 5.56
C LYS A 13 -2.47 22.24 5.49
N PRO A 14 -3.06 22.36 4.29
CA PRO A 14 -4.51 22.37 4.15
C PRO A 14 -5.10 21.14 4.84
N ALA A 15 -6.26 21.32 5.49
CA ALA A 15 -6.96 20.23 6.13
C ALA A 15 -7.25 19.14 5.07
N LYS A 16 -6.87 17.90 5.38
CA LYS A 16 -7.18 16.77 4.50
C LYS A 16 -8.69 16.62 4.41
N GLN A 17 -9.22 16.47 3.20
CA GLN A 17 -10.66 16.32 3.00
C GLN A 17 -11.13 15.03 3.67
N LYS A 18 -12.04 15.15 4.64
CA LYS A 18 -12.57 14.02 5.40
C LYS A 18 -13.34 13.10 4.45
N VAL A 19 -12.95 11.82 4.43
CA VAL A 19 -13.61 10.81 3.60
C VAL A 19 -14.97 10.50 4.19
N SER A 20 -16.02 10.46 3.36
CA SER A 20 -17.34 10.03 3.81
C SER A 20 -17.30 8.54 4.23
N PRO A 21 -17.94 8.15 5.35
CA PRO A 21 -18.03 6.75 5.75
C PRO A 21 -18.62 5.85 4.68
N GLU A 22 -19.56 6.35 3.86
CA GLU A 22 -20.14 5.60 2.76
C GLU A 22 -19.11 5.28 1.67
N PHE A 23 -18.31 6.28 1.30
CA PHE A 23 -17.24 6.13 0.33
C PHE A 23 -16.16 5.17 0.84
N MET A 24 -15.80 5.24 2.13
CA MET A 24 -14.86 4.27 2.73
C MET A 24 -15.34 2.83 2.58
N ARG A 25 -16.63 2.55 2.88
CA ARG A 25 -17.21 1.20 2.70
C ARG A 25 -17.18 0.75 1.23
N MET A 26 -17.44 1.66 0.30
CA MET A 26 -17.39 1.37 -1.13
C MET A 26 -15.97 0.99 -1.57
N VAL A 27 -14.97 1.76 -1.14
CA VAL A 27 -13.55 1.47 -1.37
C VAL A 27 -13.15 0.14 -0.73
N ASP A 28 -13.54 -0.11 0.53
CA ASP A 28 -13.24 -1.36 1.23
C ASP A 28 -13.80 -2.58 0.49
N LYS A 29 -15.04 -2.49 0.01
CA LYS A 29 -15.65 -3.55 -0.78
C LYS A 29 -14.88 -3.79 -2.07
N ALA A 30 -14.52 -2.73 -2.80
CA ALA A 30 -13.79 -2.83 -4.06
C ALA A 30 -12.38 -3.42 -3.86
N VAL A 31 -11.66 -2.95 -2.84
CA VAL A 31 -10.32 -3.42 -2.47
C VAL A 31 -10.36 -4.88 -2.04
N THR A 32 -11.29 -5.26 -1.15
CA THR A 32 -11.46 -6.64 -0.70
C THR A 32 -11.78 -7.56 -1.89
N THR A 33 -12.69 -7.14 -2.77
CA THR A 33 -13.02 -7.90 -3.98
C THR A 33 -11.78 -8.09 -4.86
N CYS A 34 -10.97 -7.04 -5.07
CA CYS A 34 -9.73 -7.11 -5.86
C CYS A 34 -8.73 -8.10 -5.24
N ILE A 35 -8.55 -8.05 -3.91
CA ILE A 35 -7.63 -8.93 -3.19
C ILE A 35 -8.07 -10.40 -3.34
N GLU A 36 -9.32 -10.71 -3.03
CA GLU A 36 -9.82 -12.09 -3.03
C GLU A 36 -9.90 -12.68 -4.44
N THR A 37 -10.31 -11.89 -5.44
CA THR A 37 -10.55 -12.41 -6.80
C THR A 37 -9.30 -12.42 -7.68
N THR A 38 -8.34 -11.52 -7.44
CA THR A 38 -7.19 -11.35 -8.32
C THR A 38 -5.87 -11.60 -7.61
N LEU A 39 -5.58 -10.88 -6.53
CA LEU A 39 -4.27 -10.94 -5.89
C LEU A 39 -4.03 -12.30 -5.22
N LYS A 40 -4.97 -12.79 -4.41
CA LYS A 40 -4.81 -14.07 -3.73
C LYS A 40 -4.66 -15.24 -4.72
N PRO A 41 -5.52 -15.43 -5.74
CA PRO A 41 -5.30 -16.47 -6.71
C PRO A 41 -3.95 -16.37 -7.40
N ARG A 42 -3.50 -15.17 -7.78
CA ARG A 42 -2.19 -14.97 -8.41
C ARG A 42 -1.03 -15.44 -7.55
N TYR A 43 -0.98 -15.08 -6.26
CA TYR A 43 0.18 -15.39 -5.41
C TYR A 43 0.09 -16.74 -4.69
N PHE A 44 -1.11 -17.28 -4.43
CA PHE A 44 -1.29 -18.55 -3.73
C PHE A 44 -1.44 -19.76 -4.66
N SER A 45 -1.66 -19.54 -5.97
CA SER A 45 -1.77 -20.65 -6.94
C SER A 45 -0.41 -21.14 -7.46
N GLU A 46 0.67 -20.37 -7.27
CA GLU A 46 2.04 -20.76 -7.63
C GLU A 46 2.75 -21.42 -6.42
N LYS A 47 3.37 -22.60 -6.60
CA LYS A 47 3.97 -23.45 -5.54
C LYS A 47 5.42 -23.83 -5.89
N PRO A 48 6.31 -24.15 -4.91
CA PRO A 48 6.36 -23.64 -3.55
C PRO A 48 7.34 -22.46 -3.47
N PHE A 49 7.00 -21.52 -2.60
CA PHE A 49 7.91 -20.46 -2.22
C PHE A 49 9.11 -21.06 -1.48
N ASP A 50 10.18 -20.27 -1.36
CA ASP A 50 11.25 -20.55 -0.40
C ASP A 50 10.63 -21.00 0.94
N GLU A 51 10.92 -22.24 1.37
CA GLU A 51 10.36 -22.82 2.60
C GLU A 51 10.62 -21.93 3.81
N ALA A 52 11.69 -21.14 3.70
CA ALA A 52 12.16 -20.27 4.75
C ALA A 52 11.33 -18.98 4.88
N ARG A 53 10.71 -18.45 3.81
CA ARG A 53 9.91 -17.21 3.86
C ARG A 53 8.66 -17.32 3.00
N ARG A 54 7.51 -17.54 3.64
CA ARG A 54 6.23 -17.81 2.98
C ARG A 54 5.26 -16.64 3.10
N LEU A 55 4.63 -16.26 1.99
CA LEU A 55 3.46 -15.38 2.01
C LEU A 55 2.26 -16.12 2.60
N VAL A 56 1.70 -15.61 3.69
CA VAL A 56 0.57 -16.21 4.43
C VAL A 56 -0.74 -15.53 4.06
N ASN A 57 -0.72 -14.21 3.89
CA ASN A 57 -1.93 -13.44 3.67
C ASN A 57 -1.65 -12.16 2.86
N ILE A 58 -2.68 -11.65 2.20
CA ILE A 58 -2.68 -10.33 1.58
C ILE A 58 -3.93 -9.63 2.06
N TYR A 59 -3.79 -8.44 2.62
CA TYR A 59 -4.91 -7.66 3.12
C TYR A 59 -4.68 -6.16 2.91
N ALA A 60 -5.74 -5.38 3.06
CA ALA A 60 -5.66 -3.94 3.07
C ALA A 60 -6.22 -3.37 4.37
N LYS A 61 -5.69 -2.21 4.79
CA LYS A 61 -6.18 -1.47 5.95
C LYS A 61 -6.19 0.02 5.71
N TRP A 62 -7.18 0.69 6.29
CA TRP A 62 -7.16 2.14 6.40
C TRP A 62 -6.13 2.60 7.44
N HIS A 63 -5.42 3.65 7.11
CA HIS A 63 -4.51 4.36 7.99
C HIS A 63 -4.89 5.85 7.99
N GLN A 64 -5.12 6.38 9.19
CA GLN A 64 -5.53 7.79 9.40
C GLN A 64 -6.74 8.22 8.57
N GLN A 65 -7.66 7.31 8.21
CA GLN A 65 -8.89 7.58 7.42
C GLN A 65 -8.68 8.17 6.01
N HIS A 66 -7.43 8.26 5.52
CA HIS A 66 -7.14 8.82 4.19
C HIS A 66 -6.23 7.94 3.35
N PHE A 67 -5.50 7.02 3.97
CA PHE A 67 -4.60 6.11 3.28
C PHE A 67 -5.15 4.70 3.34
N VAL A 68 -5.19 3.99 2.22
CA VAL A 68 -5.42 2.55 2.18
C VAL A 68 -4.07 1.90 1.90
N HIS A 69 -3.57 1.13 2.86
CA HIS A 69 -2.32 0.39 2.72
C HIS A 69 -2.64 -1.04 2.35
N PHE A 70 -1.97 -1.55 1.32
CA PHE A 70 -1.95 -2.96 0.98
C PHE A 70 -0.72 -3.60 1.61
N LEU A 71 -0.95 -4.69 2.33
CA LEU A 71 0.07 -5.40 3.09
C LEU A 71 0.11 -6.87 2.70
N ALA A 72 1.32 -7.39 2.62
CA ALA A 72 1.65 -8.79 2.46
C ALA A 72 2.14 -9.33 3.80
N GLU A 73 1.48 -10.35 4.34
CA GLU A 73 1.85 -10.99 5.59
C GLU A 73 2.75 -12.19 5.31
N PHE A 74 3.90 -12.24 5.95
CA PHE A 74 4.89 -13.29 5.78
C PHE A 74 5.08 -14.09 7.06
N HIS A 75 5.40 -15.36 6.89
CA HIS A 75 5.91 -16.25 7.92
C HIS A 75 7.32 -16.70 7.53
N ASP A 76 8.28 -16.45 8.41
CA ASP A 76 9.70 -16.69 8.19
C ASP A 76 10.24 -17.68 9.21
N THR A 77 10.84 -18.77 8.72
CA THR A 77 11.40 -19.88 9.50
C THR A 77 12.92 -19.94 9.44
N ARG A 78 13.58 -18.93 8.84
CA ARG A 78 15.04 -18.89 8.73
C ARG A 78 15.70 -18.85 10.12
N PRO A 79 16.85 -19.53 10.31
CA PRO A 79 17.61 -19.38 11.54
C PRO A 79 18.12 -17.93 11.65
N ASN A 80 17.83 -17.28 12.79
CA ASN A 80 18.14 -15.87 13.10
C ASN A 80 17.18 -14.81 12.56
N VAL A 81 15.91 -15.14 12.31
CA VAL A 81 14.89 -14.10 12.05
C VAL A 81 14.67 -13.24 13.29
N ILE A 82 14.56 -11.92 13.08
CA ILE A 82 14.20 -10.98 14.15
C ILE A 82 12.74 -11.22 14.56
N GLN A 83 11.88 -11.56 13.60
CA GLN A 83 10.46 -11.81 13.81
C GLN A 83 9.96 -12.87 12.82
N GLU A 84 9.27 -13.89 13.33
CA GLU A 84 8.71 -14.97 12.51
C GLU A 84 7.49 -14.52 11.70
N HIS A 85 6.70 -13.57 12.21
CA HIS A 85 5.49 -13.07 11.56
C HIS A 85 5.56 -11.56 11.39
N TYR A 86 5.54 -11.08 10.16
CA TYR A 86 5.58 -9.65 9.86
C TYR A 86 4.74 -9.30 8.64
N SER A 87 4.44 -8.00 8.46
CA SER A 87 3.67 -7.51 7.33
C SER A 87 4.43 -6.42 6.59
N ASP A 88 4.67 -6.62 5.30
CA ASP A 88 5.32 -5.63 4.44
C ASP A 88 4.28 -4.88 3.61
N PRO A 89 4.26 -3.53 3.68
CA PRO A 89 3.39 -2.74 2.83
C PRO A 89 4.00 -2.64 1.43
N PHE A 90 3.22 -2.92 0.38
CA PHE A 90 3.70 -2.87 -1.01
C PHE A 90 3.03 -1.77 -1.84
N ALA A 91 1.75 -1.47 -1.57
CA ALA A 91 1.02 -0.39 -2.22
C ALA A 91 0.29 0.50 -1.21
N ARG A 92 0.14 1.78 -1.55
CA ARG A 92 -0.60 2.76 -0.78
C ARG A 92 -1.44 3.63 -1.70
N MET A 93 -2.73 3.68 -1.44
CA MET A 93 -3.63 4.65 -2.04
C MET A 93 -3.86 5.80 -1.05
N ALA A 94 -3.54 7.03 -1.44
CA ALA A 94 -3.78 8.23 -0.67
C ALA A 94 -4.96 8.99 -1.26
N TYR A 95 -6.06 9.12 -0.52
CA TYR A 95 -7.24 9.85 -0.95
C TYR A 95 -6.94 11.36 -1.08
N MET A 96 -7.25 11.92 -2.24
CA MET A 96 -6.95 13.32 -2.57
C MET A 96 -8.20 14.21 -2.61
N GLY A 97 -9.40 13.64 -2.47
CA GLY A 97 -10.65 14.33 -2.77
C GLY A 97 -11.26 13.83 -4.09
N ASP A 98 -12.52 14.19 -4.34
CA ASP A 98 -13.21 13.95 -5.62
C ASP A 98 -13.10 12.51 -6.14
N GLU A 99 -13.16 11.52 -5.23
CA GLU A 99 -13.04 10.09 -5.55
C GLU A 99 -11.70 9.67 -6.21
N ARG A 100 -10.67 10.50 -6.04
CA ARG A 100 -9.33 10.31 -6.62
C ARG A 100 -8.28 9.99 -5.57
N PHE A 101 -7.23 9.32 -6.04
CA PHE A 101 -6.15 8.83 -5.22
C PHE A 101 -4.79 9.08 -5.87
N ASN A 102 -3.78 9.24 -5.02
CA ASN A 102 -2.39 9.01 -5.41
C ASN A 102 -2.03 7.57 -5.05
N LEU A 103 -1.44 6.84 -6.00
CA LEU A 103 -0.97 5.49 -5.80
C LEU A 103 0.55 5.49 -5.66
N ALA A 104 1.03 4.93 -4.56
CA ALA A 104 2.44 4.88 -4.20
C ALA A 104 2.89 3.46 -3.89
N TYR A 105 4.14 3.16 -4.19
CA TYR A 105 4.78 1.89 -3.84
C TYR A 105 5.84 2.10 -2.77
N MET A 106 6.10 1.05 -1.98
CA MET A 106 7.12 1.08 -0.94
C MET A 106 8.47 0.69 -1.54
N ARG A 107 9.46 1.59 -1.45
CA ARG A 107 10.83 1.26 -1.87
C ARG A 107 11.53 0.44 -0.80
N HIS A 108 12.57 -0.30 -1.20
CA HIS A 108 13.48 -1.00 -0.29
C HIS A 108 14.16 -0.08 0.75
N THR A 109 14.15 1.25 0.53
CA THR A 109 14.63 2.26 1.48
C THR A 109 13.64 2.59 2.59
N GLY A 110 12.44 1.97 2.59
CA GLY A 110 11.37 2.28 3.53
C GLY A 110 10.60 3.56 3.21
N GLN A 111 10.78 4.13 2.02
CA GLN A 111 10.13 5.35 1.59
C GLN A 111 9.03 5.07 0.57
N TRP A 112 7.90 5.76 0.73
CA TRP A 112 6.82 5.75 -0.24
C TRP A 112 7.13 6.66 -1.42
N TRP A 113 6.97 6.14 -2.63
CA TRP A 113 7.08 6.92 -3.87
C TRP A 113 5.76 6.88 -4.64
N ASP A 114 5.19 8.07 -4.86
CA ASP A 114 3.97 8.24 -5.64
C ASP A 114 4.29 7.98 -7.12
N LYS A 115 3.69 6.91 -7.66
CA LYS A 115 3.86 6.48 -9.07
C LYS A 115 2.77 7.08 -9.95
N TYR A 116 1.52 7.07 -9.45
CA TYR A 116 0.38 7.68 -10.11
C TYR A 116 -0.25 8.71 -9.20
N GLN A 117 -0.73 9.80 -9.77
CA GLN A 117 -1.32 10.92 -9.03
C GLN A 117 -2.69 11.24 -9.59
N ASN A 118 -3.64 11.54 -8.70
CA ASN A 118 -4.97 12.01 -9.03
C ASN A 118 -5.78 11.07 -9.94
N ILE A 119 -5.62 9.76 -9.77
CA ILE A 119 -6.31 8.72 -10.56
C ILE A 119 -7.52 8.14 -9.81
N PRO A 120 -8.58 7.69 -10.50
CA PRO A 120 -9.74 7.08 -9.86
C PRO A 120 -9.42 5.73 -9.22
N LEU A 121 -10.30 5.27 -8.32
CA LEU A 121 -10.19 3.98 -7.63
C LEU A 121 -9.94 2.81 -8.59
N LYS A 122 -10.68 2.75 -9.70
CA LYS A 122 -10.57 1.67 -10.69
C LYS A 122 -9.14 1.58 -11.24
N ASP A 123 -8.59 2.70 -11.69
CA ASP A 123 -7.25 2.77 -12.26
C ASP A 123 -6.19 2.43 -11.21
N CYS A 124 -6.41 2.78 -9.94
CA CYS A 124 -5.52 2.36 -8.85
C CYS A 124 -5.49 0.83 -8.73
N LEU A 125 -6.66 0.18 -8.71
CA LEU A 125 -6.76 -1.27 -8.60
C LEU A 125 -6.18 -1.95 -9.84
N ASP A 126 -6.41 -1.40 -11.03
CA ASP A 126 -5.85 -1.88 -12.29
C ASP A 126 -4.33 -1.77 -12.30
N ALA A 127 -3.75 -0.68 -11.80
CA ALA A 127 -2.31 -0.54 -11.63
C ALA A 127 -1.74 -1.55 -10.62
N ILE A 128 -2.36 -1.72 -9.46
CA ILE A 128 -1.91 -2.70 -8.44
C ILE A 128 -1.88 -4.13 -8.98
N LYS A 129 -2.82 -4.48 -9.88
CA LYS A 129 -2.90 -5.82 -10.48
C LYS A 129 -1.83 -6.07 -11.54
N ASN A 130 -1.44 -5.06 -12.30
CA ASN A 130 -0.72 -5.24 -13.57
C ASN A 130 0.67 -4.60 -13.62
N ASP A 131 0.96 -3.63 -12.75
CA ASP A 131 2.22 -2.90 -12.77
C ASP A 131 3.24 -3.56 -11.82
N ASP A 132 4.41 -3.89 -12.37
CA ASP A 132 5.53 -4.53 -11.67
C ASP A 132 5.98 -3.77 -10.42
N PHE A 133 5.77 -2.45 -10.36
CA PHE A 133 6.09 -1.64 -9.16
C PHE A 133 5.30 -2.04 -7.91
N PHE A 134 4.16 -2.73 -8.06
CA PHE A 134 3.31 -3.17 -6.95
C PHE A 134 3.31 -4.69 -6.76
N MET A 135 4.22 -5.40 -7.43
CA MET A 135 4.34 -6.84 -7.20
C MET A 135 4.91 -7.12 -5.83
N ILE A 136 4.34 -8.15 -5.18
CA ILE A 136 4.88 -8.66 -3.94
C ILE A 136 6.10 -9.48 -4.32
N HIS A 137 7.28 -9.02 -3.93
CA HIS A 137 8.49 -9.82 -4.01
C HIS A 137 8.42 -10.87 -2.92
N VAL A 138 8.21 -12.11 -3.34
CA VAL A 138 8.00 -13.27 -2.48
C VAL A 138 9.29 -14.06 -2.30
#